data_AF-A0A380FLB5-F1
#
_entry.id   AF-A0A380FLB5-F1
#
_cell.length_a   1.000
_cell.length_b   1.000
_cell.length_c   1.000
_cell.angle_alpha   90.00
_cell.angle_beta   90.00
_cell.angle_gamma   90.00
#
_symmetry.space_group_name_H-M   'P 1'
#
loop_
_entity.id
_entity.type
_entity.pdbx_description
1 polymer ?
#
loop_
_entity_poly.entity_id
_entity_poly.type
_entity_poly.pdbx_seq_one_letter_code
_entity_poly.pdbx_strand_id
1 'polypeptide(L)'
;MLPLVKKDSTVRANVEKLRQEGALDYTIIVSASAADPAPMLYIAPYAGVTMGEEFMFAGKDVLIVYDDLTKQASAYRELSLLLRRPPGREAYPGDVFYFT
;
A
#
# COMPACT_ATOMS: atom_id res chain seq x y z
N MET A 1 -16.61 -4.96 -6.49
CA MET A 1 -15.37 -5.37 -7.17
C MET A 1 -14.82 -4.16 -7.92
N LEU A 2 -13.72 -3.55 -7.46
CA LEU A 2 -13.02 -2.48 -8.19
C LEU A 2 -11.80 -3.10 -8.89
N PRO A 3 -11.86 -3.35 -10.21
CA PRO A 3 -10.77 -3.97 -10.94
C PRO A 3 -9.80 -2.88 -11.40
N LEU A 4 -8.82 -2.54 -10.55
CA LEU A 4 -7.66 -1.74 -10.96
C LEU A 4 -6.41 -2.61 -10.94
N VAL A 5 -6.38 -3.64 -11.78
CA VAL A 5 -5.16 -4.44 -11.98
C VAL A 5 -4.30 -3.75 -13.04
N LYS A 6 -3.37 -2.90 -12.60
CA LYS A 6 -2.27 -2.40 -13.44
C LYS A 6 -1.29 -3.53 -13.78
N LYS A 7 -0.41 -3.28 -14.76
CA LYS A 7 0.54 -4.20 -15.43
C LYS A 7 1.65 -4.76 -14.50
N ASP A 8 1.33 -5.21 -13.30
CA ASP A 8 2.31 -5.86 -12.43
C ASP A 8 2.08 -7.38 -12.45
N SER A 9 3.08 -8.12 -12.93
CA SER A 9 3.00 -9.58 -13.08
C SER A 9 2.79 -10.28 -11.73
N THR A 10 3.34 -9.72 -10.65
CA THR A 10 3.22 -10.28 -9.30
C THR A 10 1.79 -10.12 -8.78
N VAL A 11 1.19 -8.94 -8.97
CA VAL A 11 -0.21 -8.68 -8.60
C VAL A 11 -1.15 -9.60 -9.37
N ARG A 12 -0.92 -9.81 -10.67
CA ARG A 12 -1.71 -10.74 -11.49
C ARG A 12 -1.64 -12.17 -10.97
N ALA A 13 -0.44 -12.64 -10.61
CA ALA A 13 -0.26 -13.97 -10.04
C ALA A 13 -1.02 -14.12 -8.70
N ASN A 14 -0.99 -13.11 -7.84
CA ASN A 14 -1.72 -13.10 -6.58
C ASN A 14 -3.24 -13.09 -6.80
N VAL A 15 -3.75 -12.26 -7.72
CA VAL A 15 -5.18 -12.23 -8.09
C VAL A 15 -5.64 -13.61 -8.58
N GLU A 16 -4.85 -14.25 -9.45
CA GLU A 16 -5.17 -15.56 -9.99
C GLU A 16 -5.18 -16.64 -8.90
N LYS A 17 -4.18 -16.63 -8.01
CA LYS A 17 -4.14 -17.54 -6.86
C LYS A 17 -5.35 -17.35 -5.94
N LEU A 18 -5.69 -16.11 -5.59
CA LEU A 18 -6.86 -15.81 -4.76
C LEU A 18 -8.17 -16.22 -5.45
N ARG A 19 -8.24 -16.13 -6.78
CA ARG A 19 -9.39 -16.61 -7.56
C ARG A 19 -9.51 -18.14 -7.48
N GLN A 20 -8.40 -18.86 -7.67
CA GLN A 20 -8.38 -20.33 -7.63
C GLN A 20 -8.76 -20.89 -6.26
N GLU A 21 -8.36 -20.21 -5.18
CA GLU A 21 -8.69 -20.58 -3.80
C GLU A 21 -10.06 -20.06 -3.33
N GLY A 22 -10.84 -19.38 -4.19
CA GLY A 22 -12.13 -18.79 -3.83
C GLY A 22 -12.04 -17.63 -2.81
N ALA A 23 -10.85 -17.05 -2.63
CA ALA A 23 -10.60 -15.97 -1.68
C ALA A 23 -10.88 -14.57 -2.25
N LEU A 24 -10.99 -14.43 -3.58
CA LEU A 24 -11.15 -13.14 -4.22
C LEU A 24 -12.49 -12.44 -3.91
N ASP A 25 -13.52 -13.20 -3.55
CA ASP A 25 -14.87 -12.67 -3.28
C ASP A 25 -14.93 -11.78 -2.04
N TYR A 26 -14.01 -11.99 -1.08
CA TYR A 26 -13.89 -11.22 0.15
C TYR A 26 -12.56 -10.47 0.27
N THR A 27 -11.79 -10.38 -0.82
CA THR A 27 -10.49 -9.70 -0.82
C THR A 27 -10.52 -8.44 -1.67
N ILE A 28 -10.04 -7.34 -1.12
CA ILE A 28 -9.76 -6.10 -1.87
C ILE A 28 -8.25 -5.98 -2.04
N ILE A 29 -7.81 -5.75 -3.27
CA ILE A 29 -6.39 -5.57 -3.60
C ILE A 29 -6.16 -4.12 -3.98
N VAL A 30 -5.39 -3.40 -3.16
CA VAL A 30 -4.88 -2.05 -3.47
C VAL A 30 -3.48 -2.20 -4.05
N SER A 31 -3.24 -1.65 -5.23
CA SER A 31 -1.97 -1.78 -5.94
C SER A 31 -1.41 -0.42 -6.35
N ALA A 32 -0.17 -0.15 -5.93
CA ALA A 32 0.70 0.87 -6.47
C ALA A 32 2.00 0.19 -6.91
N SER A 33 2.31 0.28 -8.19
CA SER A 33 3.49 -0.36 -8.78
C SER A 33 4.71 0.54 -8.65
N ALA A 34 5.92 -0.04 -8.78
CA ALA A 34 7.17 0.74 -8.80
C ALA A 34 7.25 1.74 -9.98
N ALA A 35 6.40 1.60 -11.00
CA ALA A 35 6.30 2.54 -12.11
C ALA A 35 5.38 3.75 -11.79
N ASP A 36 4.62 3.68 -10.69
CA ASP A 36 3.79 4.79 -10.24
C ASP A 36 4.62 5.83 -9.48
N PRO A 37 4.20 7.11 -9.45
CA PRO A 37 4.90 8.16 -8.72
C PRO A 37 5.03 7.86 -7.22
N ALA A 38 6.10 8.33 -6.57
CA ALA A 38 6.32 8.16 -5.13
C ALA A 38 5.10 8.52 -4.23
N PRO A 39 4.31 9.58 -4.51
CA PRO A 39 3.08 9.84 -3.76
C PRO A 39 2.07 8.69 -3.77
N MET A 40 1.96 7.94 -4.88
CA MET A 40 1.04 6.81 -5.00
C MET A 40 1.47 5.64 -4.11
N LEU A 41 2.77 5.33 -4.07
CA LEU A 41 3.30 4.29 -3.19
C LEU A 41 3.16 4.68 -1.71
N TYR A 42 3.32 5.97 -1.41
CA TYR A 42 3.14 6.48 -0.05
C TYR A 42 1.67 6.41 0.42
N ILE A 43 0.70 6.75 -0.44
CA ILE A 43 -0.72 6.81 -0.06
C ILE A 43 -1.43 5.46 -0.09
N ALA A 44 -0.94 4.49 -0.87
CA ALA A 44 -1.63 3.21 -1.08
C ALA A 44 -1.95 2.44 0.22
N PRO A 45 -1.05 2.35 1.22
CA PRO A 45 -1.35 1.72 2.50
C PRO A 45 -2.49 2.42 3.25
N TYR A 46 -2.52 3.75 3.27
CA TYR A 46 -3.62 4.51 3.90
C TYR A 46 -4.95 4.26 3.21
N ALA A 47 -4.97 4.22 1.88
CA ALA A 47 -6.20 3.91 1.14
C ALA A 47 -6.73 2.50 1.48
N GLY A 48 -5.83 1.52 1.63
CA GLY A 48 -6.21 0.17 2.07
C GLY A 48 -6.81 0.14 3.48
N VAL A 49 -6.23 0.91 4.41
CA VAL A 49 -6.77 1.06 5.77
C VAL A 49 -8.14 1.71 5.73
N THR A 50 -8.33 2.84 5.03
CA THR A 50 -9.63 3.50 4.95
C THR A 50 -10.72 2.58 4.39
N MET A 51 -10.40 1.75 3.39
CA MET A 51 -11.34 0.74 2.89
C MET A 51 -11.66 -0.32 3.94
N GLY A 52 -10.68 -0.76 4.72
CA GLY A 52 -10.88 -1.71 5.82
C GLY A 52 -11.68 -1.12 6.98
N GLU A 53 -11.40 0.12 7.35
CA GLU A 53 -12.10 0.86 8.41
C GLU A 53 -13.60 0.93 8.16
N GLU A 54 -14.03 1.14 6.91
CA GLU A 54 -15.46 1.13 6.55
C GLU A 54 -16.16 -0.19 6.96
N PHE A 55 -15.51 -1.34 6.69
CA PHE A 55 -16.04 -2.64 7.10
C PHE A 55 -15.93 -2.86 8.61
N MET A 56 -14.86 -2.39 9.24
CA MET A 56 -14.67 -2.45 10.69
C MET A 56 -15.76 -1.66 11.43
N PHE A 57 -16.06 -0.43 10.99
CA PHE A 57 -17.12 0.40 11.56
C PHE A 57 -18.52 -0.15 11.28
N ALA A 58 -18.68 -0.93 10.20
CA ALA A 58 -19.89 -1.72 9.96
C ALA A 58 -19.98 -3.00 10.81
N GLY A 59 -19.06 -3.21 11.76
CA GLY A 59 -19.07 -4.34 12.70
C GLY A 59 -18.50 -5.64 12.15
N LYS A 60 -17.70 -5.59 11.07
CA LYS A 60 -17.03 -6.77 10.49
C LYS A 60 -15.59 -6.89 10.98
N ASP A 61 -15.11 -8.12 11.05
CA ASP A 61 -13.68 -8.40 11.21
C ASP A 61 -12.94 -8.17 9.89
N VAL A 62 -11.79 -7.52 9.94
CA VAL A 62 -11.01 -7.13 8.76
C VAL A 62 -9.55 -7.51 8.96
N LEU A 63 -8.94 -8.07 7.91
CA LEU A 63 -7.51 -8.34 7.84
C LEU A 63 -6.86 -7.42 6.79
N ILE A 64 -5.80 -6.72 7.19
CA ILE A 64 -5.00 -5.87 6.31
C ILE A 64 -3.59 -6.45 6.22
N VAL A 65 -3.07 -6.61 5.00
CA VAL A 65 -1.72 -7.08 4.72
C VAL A 65 -0.99 -6.05 3.86
N TYR A 66 0.20 -5.64 4.28
CA TYR A 66 1.07 -4.73 3.53
C TYR A 66 2.20 -5.50 2.86
N ASP A 67 2.35 -5.34 1.54
CA ASP A 67 3.43 -5.96 0.75
C ASP A 67 4.04 -4.90 -0.21
N ASP A 68 5.01 -4.10 0.22
CA ASP A 68 5.69 -4.11 1.53
C ASP A 68 5.86 -2.66 2.06
N LEU A 69 5.99 -2.53 3.38
CA LEU A 69 6.20 -1.22 4.03
C LEU A 69 7.59 -0.62 3.74
N THR A 70 8.55 -1.42 3.27
CA THR A 70 9.90 -0.93 2.92
C THR A 70 9.87 -0.02 1.70
N LYS A 71 9.06 -0.37 0.70
CA LYS A 71 8.80 0.46 -0.49
C LYS A 71 8.06 1.74 -0.14
N GLN A 72 7.09 1.67 0.78
CA GLN A 72 6.40 2.86 1.28
C GLN A 72 7.37 3.81 1.99
N ALA A 73 8.24 3.30 2.87
CA ALA A 73 9.25 4.11 3.54
C ALA A 73 10.22 4.76 2.53
N SER A 74 10.64 4.02 1.51
CA SER A 74 11.50 4.53 0.44
C SER A 74 10.84 5.66 -0.37
N ALA A 75 9.54 5.54 -0.66
CA ALA A 75 8.76 6.59 -1.31
C ALA A 75 8.61 7.83 -0.40
N TYR A 76 8.36 7.63 0.89
CA TYR A 76 8.28 8.73 1.86
C TYR A 76 9.61 9.49 2.00
N ARG A 77 10.73 8.76 1.94
CA ARG A 77 12.07 9.35 1.88
C ARG A 77 12.25 10.22 0.64
N GLU A 78 11.91 9.71 -0.55
CA GLU A 78 12.02 10.48 -1.80
C GLU A 78 11.20 11.77 -1.74
N LEU A 79 9.95 11.68 -1.29
CA LEU A 79 9.07 12.83 -1.10
C LEU A 79 9.66 13.86 -0.13
N SER A 80 10.17 13.40 1.00
CA SER A 80 10.76 14.27 2.02
C SER A 80 12.00 15.01 1.51
N LEU A 81 12.84 14.33 0.73
CA LEU A 81 14.02 14.95 0.12
C LEU A 81 13.65 15.98 -0.94
N LEU A 82 12.65 15.69 -1.79
CA LEU A 82 12.13 16.64 -2.78
C LEU A 82 11.54 17.90 -2.11
N LEU A 83 10.90 17.72 -0.96
CA LEU A 83 10.37 18.81 -0.13
C LEU A 83 11.42 19.50 0.74
N ARG A 84 12.71 19.13 0.61
CA ARG A 84 13.83 19.65 1.39
C ARG A 84 13.65 19.54 2.91
N ARG A 85 12.94 18.50 3.36
CA ARG A 85 12.88 18.17 4.79
C ARG A 85 14.26 17.68 5.25
N PRO A 86 14.71 18.06 6.46
CA PRO A 86 16.02 17.64 6.96
C PRO A 86 16.08 16.11 7.11
N PRO A 87 17.07 15.45 6.47
CA PRO A 87 17.22 14.00 6.58
C PRO A 87 17.91 13.60 7.89
N GLY A 88 17.54 12.43 8.40
CA GLY A 88 18.19 11.74 9.52
C GLY A 88 19.00 10.53 9.05
N ARG A 89 18.91 9.42 9.79
CA ARG A 89 19.61 8.17 9.48
C ARG A 89 19.19 7.63 8.11
N GLU A 90 20.16 7.19 7.31
CA GLU A 90 19.95 6.59 5.97
C GLU A 90 19.11 7.47 5.02
N ALA A 91 19.18 8.79 5.22
CA ALA A 91 18.44 9.82 4.52
C ALA A 91 16.91 9.82 4.71
N TYR A 92 16.38 8.99 5.62
CA TYR A 92 14.96 9.03 5.99
C TYR A 92 14.63 10.31 6.79
N PRO A 93 13.42 10.87 6.65
CA PRO A 93 12.98 11.98 7.49
C PRO A 93 12.83 11.54 8.95
N GLY A 94 12.95 12.48 9.88
CA GLY A 94 12.93 12.19 11.32
C GLY A 94 11.61 11.58 11.84
N ASP A 95 10.52 11.73 11.10
CA ASP A 95 9.18 11.22 11.41
C ASP A 95 8.84 9.90 10.68
N VAL A 96 9.81 9.20 10.08
CA VAL A 96 9.57 7.92 9.37
C VAL A 96 8.81 6.89 10.21
N PHE A 97 9.08 6.82 11.52
CA PHE A 97 8.41 5.90 12.46
C PHE A 97 6.96 6.26 12.79
N TYR A 98 6.52 7.49 12.47
CA TYR A 98 5.12 7.85 12.62
C TYR A 98 4.24 7.26 11.50
N PHE A 99 4.85 6.79 10.41
CA PHE A 99 4.15 6.36 9.19
C PHE A 99 4.32 4.87 8.84
N THR A 100 5.11 4.11 9.62
CA THR A 100 5.28 2.66 9.55
C THR A 100 4.49 1.97 10.66
#